data_AF-A0A3S0RHN1-F1
#
_entry.id   AF-A0A3S0RHN1-F1
#
_cell.length_a   1.000
_cell.length_b   1.000
_cell.length_c   1.000
_cell.angle_alpha   90.00
_cell.angle_beta   90.00
_cell.angle_gamma   90.00
#
_symmetry.space_group_name_H-M   'P 1'
#
loop_
_entity.id
_entity.type
_entity.pdbx_description
1 polymer ?
#
loop_
_entity_poly.entity_id
_entity_poly.type
_entity_poly.pdbx_seq_one_letter_code
_entity_poly.pdbx_strand_id
1 'polypeptide(L)' 'MPVRYRCRHCETEIGTLPFDADETIKKMHLFEIGEIDDYIEKDEHGDTTVHCICEHCEDSLRQFPDYYALKNWLQ' A
#
# COMPACT_ATOMS: atom_id res chain seq x y z
N MET A 1 6.59 13.66 8.31
CA MET A 1 6.62 13.61 6.82
C MET A 1 5.34 12.94 6.33
N PRO A 2 4.76 13.37 5.19
CA PRO A 2 3.50 12.81 4.70
C PRO A 2 3.66 11.34 4.27
N VAL A 3 2.57 10.58 4.39
CA VAL A 3 2.50 9.18 3.93
C VAL A 3 1.75 9.14 2.62
N ARG A 4 2.36 8.56 1.58
CA ARG A 4 1.70 8.31 0.30
C ARG A 4 1.16 6.88 0.26
N TYR A 5 -0.04 6.70 -0.26
CA TYR A 5 -0.65 5.38 -0.46
C TYR A 5 -0.73 5.10 -1.95
N ARG A 6 -0.13 3.99 -2.38
CA ARG A 6 -0.10 3.58 -3.78
C ARG A 6 -0.65 2.17 -3.92
N CYS A 7 -1.49 1.93 -4.91
CA CYS A 7 -1.97 0.59 -5.19
C CYS A 7 -0.83 -0.29 -5.71
N ARG A 8 -0.65 -1.50 -5.18
CA ARG A 8 0.36 -2.45 -5.67
C ARG A 8 0.00 -3.12 -6.99
N HIS A 9 -1.28 -3.07 -7.39
CA HIS A 9 -1.78 -3.77 -8.58
C HIS A 9 -2.01 -2.88 -9.80
N CYS A 10 -2.42 -1.63 -9.58
CA CYS A 10 -2.68 -0.66 -10.63
C CYS A 10 -1.82 0.59 -10.56
N GLU A 11 -0.92 0.64 -9.56
CA GLU A 11 0.01 1.76 -9.32
C GLU A 11 -0.66 3.12 -9.12
N THR A 12 -1.98 3.14 -9.02
CA THR A 12 -2.77 4.35 -8.78
C THR A 12 -2.46 4.90 -7.40
N GLU A 13 -2.18 6.20 -7.34
CA GLU A 13 -2.09 6.92 -6.07
C GLU A 13 -3.49 6.99 -5.45
N ILE A 14 -3.65 6.36 -4.29
CA ILE A 14 -4.90 6.34 -3.53
C ILE A 14 -5.04 7.66 -2.79
N GLY A 15 -3.93 8.21 -2.31
CA GLY A 15 -3.87 9.53 -1.70
C GLY A 15 -2.70 9.69 -0.77
N THR A 16 -2.63 10.86 -0.13
CA THR A 16 -1.56 11.22 0.80
C THR A 16 -2.12 11.67 2.14
N LEU A 17 -1.62 11.09 3.22
CA LEU A 17 -1.91 11.55 4.58
C LEU A 17 -0.86 12.59 5.00
N PRO A 18 -1.27 13.80 5.40
CA PRO A 18 -0.34 14.85 5.84
C PRO A 18 0.21 14.61 7.27
N PHE A 19 -0.07 13.46 7.87
CA PHE A 19 0.30 13.11 9.24
C PHE A 19 1.68 12.46 9.31
N ASP A 20 2.21 12.31 10.52
CA ASP A 20 3.50 11.70 10.73
C ASP A 20 3.48 10.21 10.37
N ALA A 21 4.36 9.84 9.44
CA ALA A 21 4.42 8.49 8.88
C ALA A 21 4.65 7.41 9.93
N ASP A 22 5.55 7.66 10.87
CA ASP A 22 5.92 6.67 11.89
C ASP A 22 4.73 6.33 12.81
N GLU A 23 4.03 7.36 13.29
CA GLU A 23 2.81 7.18 14.09
C GLU A 23 1.69 6.50 13.31
N THR A 24 1.51 6.86 12.04
CA THR A 24 0.47 6.28 11.18
C THR A 24 0.70 4.79 10.95
N ILE A 25 1.93 4.40 10.62
CA ILE A 25 2.28 2.99 10.40
C ILE A 25 2.17 2.19 11.70
N LYS A 26 2.58 2.76 12.85
CA LYS A 26 2.39 2.13 14.17
C LYS A 26 0.92 1.90 14.49
N LYS A 27 0.05 2.88 14.21
CA LYS A 27 -1.40 2.76 14.42
C LYS A 27 -2.06 1.75 13.49
N MET A 28 -1.48 1.52 12.32
CA MET A 28 -1.97 0.52 11.36
C MET A 28 -1.62 -0.93 11.76
N HIS A 29 -0.99 -1.17 12.93
CA HIS A 29 -0.56 -2.51 13.40
C HIS A 29 0.32 -3.29 12.41
N LEU A 30 0.81 -2.63 11.35
CA LEU A 30 1.67 -3.20 10.32
C LEU A 30 3.03 -3.64 10.89
N PHE A 31 3.46 -3.03 12.02
CA PHE A 31 4.74 -3.33 12.68
C PHE A 31 4.79 -4.68 13.42
N GLU A 32 3.66 -5.31 13.76
CA GLU A 32 3.68 -6.59 14.48
C GLU A 32 4.00 -7.79 13.58
N ILE A 33 3.88 -7.64 12.26
CA ILE A 33 3.85 -8.80 11.35
C ILE A 33 5.19 -9.04 10.61
N GLY A 34 6.21 -8.21 10.80
CA GLY A 34 7.54 -8.39 10.17
C GLY A 34 7.59 -8.27 8.64
N GLU A 35 6.44 -8.21 7.96
CA GLU A 35 6.33 -8.06 6.50
C GLU A 35 6.33 -6.62 6.02
N ILE A 36 6.50 -5.65 6.92
CA ILE A 36 6.39 -4.21 6.65
C ILE A 36 7.27 -3.73 5.49
N ASP A 37 8.43 -4.35 5.29
CA ASP A 37 9.40 -3.95 4.25
C ASP A 37 8.88 -4.25 2.82
N ASP A 38 8.01 -5.25 2.62
CA ASP A 38 7.42 -5.55 1.30
C ASP A 38 6.32 -4.52 0.93
N TYR A 39 5.76 -3.83 1.93
CA TYR A 39 4.63 -2.91 1.76
C TYR A 39 4.98 -1.45 2.01
N ILE A 40 6.13 -1.13 2.59
CA ILE A 40 6.51 0.24 2.93
C ILE A 40 7.85 0.57 2.31
N GLU A 41 7.83 1.47 1.34
CA GLU A 41 9.02 2.03 0.73
C GLU A 41 9.33 3.37 1.40
N LYS A 42 10.56 3.52 1.92
CA LYS A 42 11.07 4.80 2.43
C LYS A 42 12.10 5.33 1.46
N ASP A 43 11.84 6.52 0.94
CA ASP A 43 12.76 7.21 0.03
C ASP A 43 13.91 7.88 0.81
N GLU A 44 15.02 8.17 0.12
CA GLU A 44 16.17 8.89 0.66
C GLU A 44 15.81 10.28 1.22
N HIS A 45 14.72 10.88 0.74
CA HIS A 45 14.17 12.15 1.26
C HIS A 45 13.36 11.99 2.55
N GLY A 46 13.14 10.76 3.01
CA GLY A 46 12.32 10.43 4.18
C GLY A 46 10.82 10.32 3.89
N ASP A 47 10.40 10.51 2.64
CA ASP A 47 9.04 10.21 2.22
C ASP A 47 8.73 8.72 2.39
N THR A 48 7.54 8.42 2.89
CA THR A 48 7.07 7.04 3.08
C THR A 48 5.95 6.76 2.11
N THR A 49 6.13 5.74 1.28
CA THR A 49 5.11 5.18 0.39
C THR A 49 4.63 3.84 0.95
N VAL A 50 3.33 3.71 1.15
CA VAL A 50 2.68 2.48 1.59
C VAL A 50 1.96 1.86 0.39
N HIS A 51 2.31 0.63 0.08
CA HIS A 51 1.71 -0.18 -0.97
C HIS A 51 0.47 -0.89 -0.42
N CYS A 52 -0.70 -0.61 -0.98
CA CYS A 52 -1.98 -1.20 -0.57
C CYS A 52 -2.77 -1.70 -1.79
N ILE A 53 -3.96 -2.24 -1.58
CA ILE A 53 -4.91 -2.56 -2.66
C ILE A 53 -5.96 -1.46 -2.66
N CYS A 54 -6.18 -0.79 -3.80
CA CYS A 54 -7.24 0.21 -3.89
C CYS A 54 -8.62 -0.46 -3.96
N GLU A 55 -9.69 0.27 -3.63
CA GLU A 55 -11.06 -0.24 -3.62
C GLU A 55 -11.47 -0.87 -4.95
N HIS A 56 -11.02 -0.32 -6.07
CA HIS A 56 -11.30 -0.86 -7.40
C HIS A 56 -10.65 -2.24 -7.62
N CYS A 57 -9.40 -2.40 -7.19
CA CYS A 57 -8.71 -3.68 -7.25
C CYS A 57 -9.31 -4.67 -6.25
N GLU A 58 -9.71 -4.22 -5.06
CA GLU A 58 -10.37 -5.07 -4.07
C GLU A 58 -11.71 -5.60 -4.60
N ASP A 59 -12.55 -4.75 -5.18
CA ASP A 59 -13.84 -5.17 -5.78
C ASP A 59 -13.63 -6.20 -6.90
N SER A 60 -12.63 -5.97 -7.75
CA SER A 60 -12.24 -6.90 -8.81
C SER A 60 -11.75 -8.25 -8.25
N LEU A 61 -10.93 -8.23 -7.20
CA LEU A 61 -10.45 -9.43 -6.51
C LEU A 61 -11.57 -10.20 -5.81
N ARG A 62 -12.59 -9.51 -5.31
CA ARG A 62 -13.78 -10.16 -4.72
C ARG A 62 -14.63 -10.88 -5.76
N GLN A 63 -14.70 -10.35 -6.98
CA GLN A 63 -15.38 -10.99 -8.10
C GLN A 63 -14.53 -12.11 -8.73
N PHE A 64 -13.22 -11.94 -8.75
CA PHE A 64 -12.26 -12.84 -9.38
C PHE A 64 -11.08 -13.12 -8.43
N PRO A 65 -11.27 -14.02 -7.44
CA PRO A 65 -10.24 -14.31 -6.44
C PRO A 65 -8.98 -14.94 -7.02
N ASP A 66 -9.05 -15.53 -8.23
CA ASP A 66 -7.91 -16.07 -8.96
C ASP A 66 -6.85 -15.00 -9.27
N TYR A 67 -7.23 -13.72 -9.34
CA TYR A 67 -6.31 -12.61 -9.57
C TYR A 67 -5.36 -12.33 -8.40
N TYR A 68 -5.58 -12.89 -7.20
CA TYR A 68 -4.60 -12.85 -6.12
C TYR A 68 -3.27 -13.53 -6.50
N ALA A 69 -3.31 -14.52 -7.40
CA ALA A 69 -2.11 -15.18 -7.90
C ALA A 69 -1.32 -14.32 -8.90
N LEU A 70 -1.97 -13.32 -9.50
CA LEU A 70 -1.37 -12.44 -10.50
C LEU A 70 -0.89 -11.16 -9.82
N LYS A 71 0.40 -11.15 -9.46
CA LYS A 71 1.06 -10.01 -8.79
C LYS A 71 0.91 -8.69 -9.57
N ASN A 72 0.76 -8.74 -10.90
CA ASN A 72 0.53 -7.59 -11.78
C ASN A 72 -0.57 -7.94 -12.81
N TRP A 73 -1.78 -7.41 -12.64
CA TRP A 73 -2.93 -7.77 -13.49
C TRP A 73 -3.19 -6.80 -14.65
N LEU A 74 -2.65 -5.58 -14.59
CA LEU A 74 -2.78 -4.60 -15.67
C LEU A 74 -1.66 -4.82 -16.70
N GLN A 75 -1.99 -5.60 -17.74
CA GLN A 75 -1.32 -5.55 -19.04
C GLN A 75 -2.21 -4.89 -20.08
#